data_AF-A0A4Y7KMT9-F1
#
_entry.id   AF-A0A4Y7KMT9-F1
#
_cell.length_a   1.000
_cell.length_b   1.000
_cell.length_c   1.000
_cell.angle_alpha   90.00
_cell.angle_beta   90.00
_cell.angle_gamma   90.00
#
_symmetry.space_group_name_H-M   'P 1'
#
loop_
_entity.id
_entity.type
_entity.pdbx_description
1 polymer ?
#
loop_
_entity_poly.entity_id
_entity_poly.type
_entity_poly.pdbx_seq_one_letter_code
_entity_poly.pdbx_strand_id
1 'polypeptide(L)'
;MFLDQGDVVFLSPPWGGPTYTTVEKFTLDLLQPKDGYSIFQAAQKITPNIVMFLPRNVNLHQVEELSWLSSPPLNLQVLFSP
;
A
#
# COMPACT_ATOMS: atom_id res chain seq x y z
N MET A 1 -25.47 0.40 0.12
CA MET A 1 -25.03 -0.07 -1.20
C MET A 1 -23.88 0.84 -1.61
N PHE A 2 -22.64 0.40 -1.42
CA PHE A 2 -21.47 1.20 -1.83
C PHE A 2 -21.30 1.05 -3.34
N LEU A 3 -21.17 2.18 -4.05
CA LEU A 3 -21.19 2.27 -5.51
C LEU A 3 -19.80 2.15 -6.14
N ASP A 4 -18.77 1.89 -5.33
CA ASP A 4 -17.39 1.86 -5.80
C ASP A 4 -17.07 0.45 -6.32
N GLN A 5 -17.38 0.20 -7.60
CA GLN A 5 -16.90 -0.97 -8.33
C GLN A 5 -15.80 -0.53 -9.30
N GLY A 6 -14.65 -1.18 -9.19
CA GLY A 6 -13.53 -1.02 -10.13
C GLY A 6 -12.73 -2.32 -10.20
N ASP A 7 -12.17 -2.63 -11.36
CA ASP A 7 -11.42 -3.89 -11.54
C ASP A 7 -10.10 -3.87 -10.77
N VAL A 8 -9.45 -2.71 -10.71
CA VAL A 8 -8.13 -2.49 -10.08
C VAL A 8 -8.12 -1.15 -9.34
N VAL A 9 -7.48 -1.11 -8.16
CA VAL A 9 -7.19 0.15 -7.45
C VAL A 9 -5.70 0.41 -7.44
N PHE A 10 -5.30 1.58 -7.94
CA PHE A 10 -3.92 2.07 -7.88
C PHE A 10 -3.77 3.10 -6.76
N LEU A 11 -2.87 2.84 -5.83
CA LEU A 11 -2.60 3.67 -4.66
C LEU A 11 -1.21 4.29 -4.81
N SER A 12 -1.16 5.62 -4.90
CA SER A 12 0.08 6.41 -4.86
C SER A 12 -0.03 7.48 -3.78
N PRO A 13 -0.08 7.09 -2.49
CA PRO A 13 -0.17 8.04 -1.39
C PRO A 13 1.08 8.94 -1.35
N PRO A 14 1.00 10.15 -0.76
CA PRO A 14 2.16 11.01 -0.65
C PRO A 14 3.16 10.44 0.35
N TRP A 15 4.43 10.41 -0.04
CA TRP A 15 5.52 9.83 0.77
C TRP A 15 6.23 10.85 1.67
N GLY A 16 5.76 12.10 1.68
CA GLY A 16 6.43 13.20 2.40
C GLY A 16 7.50 13.93 1.59
N GLY A 17 7.53 13.78 0.25
CA GLY A 17 8.51 14.45 -0.62
C GLY A 17 9.94 13.92 -0.43
N PRO A 18 10.98 14.62 -0.93
CA PRO A 18 12.35 14.09 -0.94
C PRO A 18 12.90 13.64 0.42
N THR A 19 12.34 14.14 1.53
CA THR A 19 12.73 13.76 2.89
C THR A 19 12.41 12.31 3.24
N TYR A 20 11.59 11.58 2.47
CA TYR A 20 11.41 10.13 2.70
C TYR A 20 12.73 9.35 2.62
N THR A 21 13.71 9.90 1.89
CA THR A 21 15.05 9.29 1.71
C THR A 21 15.94 9.41 2.94
N THR A 22 15.60 10.28 3.91
CA THR A 22 16.38 10.42 5.15
C THR A 22 16.06 9.32 6.16
N VAL A 23 15.02 8.53 5.91
CA VAL A 23 14.65 7.39 6.74
C VAL A 23 15.29 6.14 6.15
N GLU A 24 16.01 5.36 6.95
CA GLU A 24 16.64 4.12 6.48
C GLU A 24 15.60 3.10 5.96
N LYS A 25 14.51 2.94 6.71
CA LYS A 25 13.41 2.02 6.38
C LYS A 25 12.08 2.76 6.47
N PHE A 26 11.46 3.02 5.32
CA PHE A 26 10.18 3.70 5.24
C PHE A 26 9.05 2.76 5.68
N THR A 27 8.40 3.04 6.81
CA THR A 27 7.27 2.24 7.30
C THR A 27 5.94 2.77 6.76
N LEU A 28 4.93 1.90 6.66
CA LEU A 28 3.59 2.28 6.17
C LEU A 28 2.90 3.31 7.06
N ASP A 29 3.30 3.41 8.33
CA ASP A 29 2.82 4.41 9.29
C ASP A 29 3.27 5.84 8.97
N LEU A 30 4.32 6.00 8.16
CA LEU A 30 4.82 7.31 7.71
C LEU A 30 3.97 7.92 6.59
N LEU A 31 3.07 7.14 5.98
CA LEU A 31 2.12 7.67 5.01
C LEU A 31 1.15 8.64 5.69
N GLN A 32 0.87 9.74 4.99
CA GLN A 32 -0.04 10.79 5.45
C GLN A 32 -1.08 11.09 4.36
N PRO A 33 -2.28 11.56 4.69
CA PRO A 33 -2.83 11.82 6.04
C PRO A 33 -3.33 10.56 6.77
N LYS A 34 -3.21 9.38 6.14
CA LYS A 34 -3.60 8.08 6.69
C LYS A 34 -2.47 7.09 6.47
N ASP A 35 -2.31 6.17 7.40
CA ASP A 35 -1.33 5.09 7.32
C ASP A 35 -1.66 4.13 6.16
N GLY A 36 -0.65 3.39 5.71
CA GLY A 36 -0.78 2.47 4.59
C GLY A 36 -1.79 1.35 4.82
N TYR A 37 -1.98 0.90 6.06
CA TYR A 37 -2.93 -0.17 6.38
C TYR A 37 -4.38 0.31 6.20
N SER A 38 -4.70 1.49 6.72
CA SER A 38 -6.00 2.14 6.55
C SER A 38 -6.33 2.37 5.07
N ILE A 39 -5.36 2.86 4.28
CA ILE A 39 -5.52 3.09 2.85
C ILE A 39 -5.78 1.76 2.12
N PHE A 40 -5.00 0.74 2.44
CA PHE A 40 -5.13 -0.59 1.83
C PHE A 40 -6.47 -1.25 2.15
N GLN A 41 -6.93 -1.19 3.41
CA GLN A 41 -8.24 -1.70 3.80
C GLN A 41 -9.41 -0.96 3.14
N ALA A 42 -9.25 0.34 2.88
CA ALA A 42 -10.25 1.08 2.11
C ALA A 42 -10.30 0.58 0.65
N ALA A 43 -9.15 0.38 0.02
CA ALA A 43 -9.05 -0.16 -1.35
C ALA A 43 -9.63 -1.59 -1.47
N GLN A 44 -9.41 -2.44 -0.47
CA GLN A 44 -9.98 -3.80 -0.43
C GLN A 44 -11.51 -3.83 -0.49
N LYS A 45 -12.19 -2.79 -0.03
CA LYS A 45 -13.66 -2.70 -0.11
C LYS A 45 -14.15 -2.49 -1.55
N ILE A 46 -13.26 -2.07 -2.45
CA ILE A 46 -13.54 -1.83 -3.87
C ILE A 46 -13.16 -3.07 -4.69
N THR A 47 -11.94 -3.59 -4.52
CA THR A 47 -11.41 -4.74 -5.27
C THR A 47 -10.23 -5.40 -4.55
N PRO A 48 -10.01 -6.73 -4.72
CA PRO A 48 -8.79 -7.39 -4.26
C PRO A 48 -7.55 -7.06 -5.13
N ASN A 49 -7.73 -6.52 -6.34
CA ASN A 49 -6.63 -6.21 -7.24
C ASN A 49 -6.07 -4.81 -6.95
N ILE A 50 -5.08 -4.75 -6.06
CA ILE A 50 -4.53 -3.48 -5.57
C ILE A 50 -3.07 -3.36 -5.98
N VAL A 51 -2.71 -2.21 -6.53
CA VAL A 51 -1.33 -1.84 -6.83
C VAL A 51 -0.95 -0.67 -5.93
N MET A 52 0.05 -0.85 -5.06
CA MET A 52 0.63 0.24 -4.25
C MET A 52 1.97 0.67 -4.83
N PHE A 53 2.09 1.96 -5.17
CA PHE A 53 3.36 2.59 -5.49
C PHE A 53 3.98 3.15 -4.21
N LEU A 54 5.13 2.62 -3.83
CA LEU A 54 5.80 2.87 -2.56
C LEU A 54 7.27 3.28 -2.75
N PRO A 55 7.89 3.97 -1.78
CA PRO A 55 9.32 4.27 -1.80
C PRO A 55 10.19 3.02 -1.90
N ARG A 56 11.35 3.13 -2.56
CA ARG A 56 12.30 2.01 -2.71
C ARG A 56 12.83 1.47 -1.38
N ASN A 57 12.89 2.30 -0.34
CA ASN A 57 13.32 1.95 1.01
C ASN A 57 12.17 1.48 1.92
N VAL A 58 11.02 1.09 1.36
CA VAL A 58 9.88 0.62 2.14
C VAL A 58 10.20 -0.64 2.95
N ASN A 59 9.63 -0.75 4.15
CA ASN A 59 9.70 -1.95 4.95
C ASN A 59 8.89 -3.08 4.30
N LEU A 60 9.56 -3.96 3.55
CA LEU A 60 8.92 -5.09 2.85
C LEU A 60 8.13 -6.02 3.79
N HIS A 61 8.53 -6.18 5.05
CA HIS A 61 7.77 -6.98 6.02
C HIS A 61 6.35 -6.40 6.26
N GLN A 62 6.23 -5.07 6.34
CA GLN A 62 4.92 -4.43 6.48
C GLN A 62 4.09 -4.53 5.20
N VAL A 63 4.75 -4.58 4.03
CA VAL A 63 4.05 -4.82 2.76
C VAL A 63 3.52 -6.25 2.69
N GLU A 64 4.29 -7.23 3.18
CA GLU A 64 3.85 -8.63 3.31
C GLU A 64 2.64 -8.75 4.25
N GLU A 65 2.66 -8.07 5.40
CA GLU A 65 1.54 -8.01 6.35
C GLU A 65 0.21 -7.60 5.69
N LEU A 66 0.23 -6.68 4.70
CA LEU A 66 -0.98 -6.24 4.00
C LEU A 66 -1.72 -7.42 3.34
N SER A 67 -0.99 -8.37 2.75
CA SER A 67 -1.59 -9.54 2.10
C SER A 67 -2.40 -10.40 3.07
N TRP A 68 -1.98 -10.45 4.34
CA TRP A 68 -2.62 -11.22 5.40
C TRP A 68 -3.84 -10.54 6.02
N LEU A 69 -4.10 -9.27 5.68
CA LEU A 69 -5.30 -8.55 6.15
C LEU A 69 -6.58 -9.01 5.44
N SER A 70 -6.46 -9.78 4.37
CA SER A 70 -7.57 -10.38 3.64
C SER A 70 -7.72 -11.87 4.00
N SER A 71 -8.94 -12.39 3.89
CA SER A 71 -9.22 -13.83 4.03
C SER A 71 -10.01 -14.31 2.79
N PRO A 72 -9.41 -15.15 1.93
CA PRO A 72 -8.03 -15.67 2.00
C PRO A 72 -6.96 -14.57 1.79
N PRO A 73 -5.69 -14.80 2.19
CA PRO A 73 -4.61 -13.86 1.94
C PRO A 73 -4.45 -13.56 0.45
N LEU A 74 -4.13 -12.31 0.12
CA LEU A 74 -3.92 -11.90 -1.28
C LEU A 74 -2.59 -12.41 -1.81
N ASN A 75 -2.52 -12.68 -3.12
CA ASN A 75 -1.25 -12.94 -3.77
C ASN A 75 -0.45 -11.62 -3.84
N LEU A 76 0.73 -11.59 -3.22
CA LEU A 76 1.61 -10.43 -3.22
C LEU A 76 2.73 -10.62 -4.24
N GLN A 77 2.89 -9.62 -5.11
CA GLN A 77 4.03 -9.50 -6.02
C GLN A 77 4.71 -8.13 -5.81
N VAL A 78 6.00 -8.14 -5.54
CA VAL A 78 6.82 -6.92 -5.42
C VAL A 78 7.62 -6.74 -6.70
N LEU A 79 7.43 -5.59 -7.36
CA LEU A 79 8.15 -5.21 -8.56
C LEU A 79 9.08 -4.04 -8.24
N PHE A 80 10.36 -4.19 -8.56
CA PHE A 80 11.33 -3.10 -8.45
C PHE A 80 11.38 -2.34 -9.77
N SER A 81 11.11 -1.03 -9.72
CA SER A 81 11.38 -0.16 -10.86
C SER A 81 12.89 0.06 -11.00
N PRO A 82 13.44 0.03 -12.23
CA PRO A 82 14.85 0.29 -12.47
C PRO A 82 15.34 1.65 -11.97
#